data_AF-A0A3M8A2C7-F1
#
_entry.id   AF-A0A3M8A2C7-F1
#
_cell.length_a   1.000
_cell.length_b   1.000
_cell.length_c   1.000
_cell.angle_alpha   90.00
_cell.angle_beta   90.00
_cell.angle_gamma   90.00
#
_symmetry.space_group_name_H-M   'P 1'
#
loop_
_entity.id
_entity.type
_entity.pdbx_description
1 polymer ?
#
loop_
_entity_poly.entity_id
_entity_poly.type
_entity_poly.pdbx_seq_one_letter_code
_entity_poly.pdbx_strand_id
1 'polypeptide(L)' 'MTAVEGNIQVNGKDYQCECTYDGDSQYNVQVRNGKKVVANYKISAGSEGEVLEFARAHFAADVELGNVQG' A
#
# COMPACT_ATOMS: atom_id res chain seq x y z
N MET A 1 -0.50 -12.51 13.54
CA MET A 1 -0.75 -11.76 12.30
C MET A 1 0.48 -10.93 12.04
N THR A 2 1.12 -11.11 10.89
CA THR A 2 2.29 -10.31 10.51
C THR A 2 1.77 -9.12 9.71
N ALA A 3 1.97 -7.92 10.24
CA ALA A 3 1.69 -6.68 9.56
C ALA A 3 3.03 -6.04 9.20
N VAL A 4 3.17 -5.68 7.93
CA VAL A 4 4.33 -5.00 7.38
C VAL A 4 3.98 -3.54 7.25
N GLU A 5 4.72 -2.69 7.94
CA GLU A 5 4.55 -1.24 7.86
C GLU A 5 5.73 -0.63 7.11
N GLY A 6 5.44 0.28 6.20
CA GLY A 6 6.44 0.99 5.42
C GLY A 6 5.98 2.41 5.10
N ASN A 7 6.94 3.30 4.85
CA ASN A 7 6.67 4.58 4.21
C ASN A 7 6.94 4.45 2.71
N ILE A 8 6.05 5.01 1.89
CA ILE A 8 6.23 5.08 0.45
C ILE A 8 6.12 6.54 0.02
N GLN A 9 7.08 7.00 -0.77
CA GLN A 9 7.07 8.33 -1.34
C GLN A 9 6.55 8.25 -2.78
N VAL A 10 5.44 8.93 -3.07
CA VAL A 10 4.82 8.98 -4.39
C VAL A 10 4.49 10.43 -4.74
N ASN A 11 4.94 10.88 -5.90
CA ASN A 11 4.69 12.24 -6.40
C ASN A 11 5.10 13.35 -5.38
N GLY A 12 6.25 13.14 -4.70
CA GLY A 12 6.78 14.08 -3.72
C GLY A 12 6.03 14.14 -2.38
N LYS A 13 5.07 13.26 -2.14
CA LYS A 13 4.35 13.13 -0.87
C LYS A 13 4.70 11.81 -0.20
N ASP A 14 4.86 11.85 1.12
CA ASP A 14 5.06 10.67 1.96
C ASP A 14 3.71 10.08 2.38
N TYR A 15 3.57 8.77 2.18
CA TYR A 15 2.40 8.02 2.59
C TYR A 15 2.81 6.85 3.45
N GLN A 16 1.97 6.54 4.43
CA GLN A 16 2.17 5.41 5.31
C GLN A 16 1.40 4.21 4.75
N CYS A 17 2.12 3.14 4.49
CA CYS A 17 1.62 1.90 3.92
C CYS A 17 1.62 0.82 5.00
N GLU A 18 0.48 0.17 5.19
CA GLU A 18 0.28 -0.90 6.16
C GLU A 18 -0.26 -2.12 5.42
N CYS A 19 0.55 -3.17 5.31
CA CYS A 19 0.23 -4.41 4.62
C CYS A 19 -0.02 -5.51 5.66
N THR A 20 -1.25 -5.98 5.80
CA THR A 20 -1.60 -7.04 6.74
C THR A 20 -1.85 -8.34 6.00
N TYR A 21 -1.21 -9.44 6.41
CA TYR A 21 -1.47 -10.74 5.80
C TYR A 21 -2.89 -11.24 6.14
N ASP A 22 -3.73 -11.40 5.12
CA ASP A 22 -5.15 -11.76 5.25
C ASP A 22 -5.37 -13.29 5.30
N GLY A 23 -4.33 -14.09 4.98
CA GLY A 23 -4.41 -15.54 5.03
C GLY A 23 -5.04 -16.15 3.78
N ASP A 24 -4.41 -15.94 2.62
CA ASP A 24 -4.71 -16.60 1.34
C ASP A 24 -3.61 -16.26 0.31
N SER A 25 -2.34 -16.20 0.73
CA SER A 25 -1.25 -15.60 -0.07
C SER A 25 -1.53 -14.14 -0.49
N GLN A 26 -2.46 -13.49 0.20
CA GLN A 26 -2.93 -12.14 -0.06
C GLN A 26 -2.64 -11.25 1.16
N TYR A 27 -2.28 -10.02 0.86
CA TYR A 27 -2.03 -8.96 1.82
C TYR A 27 -3.01 -7.83 1.57
N ASN A 28 -3.67 -7.40 2.64
CA ASN A 28 -4.49 -6.21 2.63
C ASN A 28 -3.60 -4.99 2.82
N VAL A 29 -3.56 -4.13 1.83
CA VAL A 29 -2.72 -2.93 1.80
C VAL A 29 -3.57 -1.71 2.04
N GLN A 30 -3.16 -0.91 3.01
CA GLN A 30 -3.84 0.32 3.38
C GLN A 30 -2.84 1.47 3.35
N VAL A 31 -3.11 2.44 2.47
CA VAL A 31 -2.26 3.62 2.31
C VAL A 31 -2.94 4.81 2.97
N ARG A 32 -2.22 5.45 3.88
CA ARG A 32 -2.67 6.58 4.68
C ARG A 32 -1.83 7.81 4.38
N ASN A 33 -2.49 8.96 4.27
CA ASN A 33 -1.86 10.26 4.31
C ASN A 33 -2.17 10.89 5.68
N GLY A 34 -1.20 10.85 6.60
CA GLY A 34 -1.41 11.23 8.00
C GLY A 34 -2.47 10.35 8.66
N LYS A 35 -3.62 10.95 9.02
CA LYS A 35 -4.74 10.25 9.68
C LYS A 35 -5.81 9.71 8.71
N LYS A 36 -5.73 10.06 7.42
CA LYS A 36 -6.76 9.72 6.42
C LYS A 36 -6.29 8.53 5.58
N VAL A 37 -7.12 7.50 5.43
CA VAL A 37 -6.91 6.44 4.44
C VAL A 37 -7.22 7.00 3.06
N VAL A 38 -6.24 6.95 2.16
CA VAL A 38 -6.36 7.48 0.79
C VAL A 38 -6.47 6.38 -0.25
N ALA A 39 -6.01 5.16 0.07
CA ALA A 39 -6.24 3.97 -0.74
C ALA A 39 -6.33 2.71 0.13
N ASN A 40 -7.12 1.74 -0.31
CA ASN A 40 -7.11 0.37 0.21
C ASN A 40 -7.24 -0.60 -0.96
N TYR A 41 -6.47 -1.69 -0.94
CA TYR A 41 -6.50 -2.71 -1.98
C TYR A 41 -5.84 -4.00 -1.48
N LYS A 42 -6.08 -5.11 -2.17
CA LYS A 42 -5.45 -6.40 -1.87
C LYS A 42 -4.38 -6.72 -2.90
N ILE A 43 -3.26 -7.28 -2.43
CA ILE A 43 -2.15 -7.70 -3.29
C ILE A 43 -1.78 -9.14 -2.96
N SER A 44 -1.61 -9.97 -3.99
CA SER A 44 -1.05 -11.30 -3.83
C SER A 44 0.47 -11.21 -3.85
N ALA A 45 1.13 -11.65 -2.78
CA ALA A 45 2.59 -11.66 -2.68
C ALA A 45 3.06 -12.92 -1.95
N GLY A 46 4.24 -13.43 -2.33
CA GLY A 46 4.85 -14.59 -1.68
C GLY A 46 5.61 -14.25 -0.40
N SER A 47 6.01 -12.98 -0.25
CA SER A 47 6.82 -12.50 0.87
C SER A 47 6.52 -11.04 1.24
N GLU A 48 6.87 -10.69 2.47
CA GLU A 48 6.73 -9.33 3.04
C GLU A 48 7.56 -8.26 2.32
N GLY A 49 8.72 -8.63 1.76
CA GLY A 49 9.53 -7.69 0.98
C GLY A 49 8.88 -7.30 -0.35
N GLU A 50 8.25 -8.28 -1.00
CA GLU A 50 7.60 -8.09 -2.30
C GLU A 50 6.32 -7.26 -2.18
N VAL A 51 5.51 -7.49 -1.12
CA VAL A 51 4.23 -6.79 -0.98
C VAL A 51 4.41 -5.27 -0.91
N LEU A 52 5.46 -4.76 -0.26
CA LEU A 52 5.72 -3.32 -0.21
C LEU A 52 6.08 -2.74 -1.59
N GLU A 53 6.86 -3.47 -2.38
CA GLU A 53 7.22 -3.05 -3.74
C GLU A 53 5.99 -3.01 -4.65
N PHE A 54 5.18 -4.08 -4.63
CA PHE A 54 3.92 -4.13 -5.37
C PHE A 54 2.93 -3.06 -4.89
N ALA A 55 2.84 -2.84 -3.57
CA ALA A 55 1.99 -1.81 -2.99
C ALA A 55 2.37 -0.43 -3.50
N ARG A 56 3.66 -0.09 -3.48
CA ARG A 56 4.16 1.18 -4.00
C ARG A 56 3.85 1.35 -5.47
N ALA A 57 4.11 0.34 -6.30
CA ALA A 57 3.87 0.41 -7.74
C ALA A 57 2.39 0.60 -8.08
N HIS A 58 1.51 -0.14 -7.42
CA HIS A 58 0.06 -0.03 -7.61
C HIS A 58 -0.45 1.34 -7.15
N PHE A 59 -0.01 1.81 -5.98
CA PHE A 59 -0.41 3.12 -5.46
C PHE A 59 0.12 4.26 -6.33
N ALA A 60 1.35 4.16 -6.83
CA ALA A 60 1.89 5.15 -7.77
C ALA A 60 1.02 5.27 -9.03
N ALA A 61 0.63 4.14 -9.60
CA ALA A 61 -0.27 4.11 -10.75
C ALA A 61 -1.65 4.72 -10.42
N ASP A 62 -2.26 4.37 -9.28
CA ASP A 62 -3.53 4.96 -8.85
C ASP A 62 -3.43 6.48 -8.62
N VAL A 63 -2.30 6.98 -8.11
CA VAL A 63 -2.05 8.42 -7.96
C VAL A 63 -1.93 9.09 -9.33
N GLU A 64 -1.20 8.49 -10.27
CA GLU A 64 -1.03 9.01 -11.63
C GLU A 64 -2.35 9.02 -12.42
N LEU A 65 -3.21 8.02 -12.20
CA LEU A 65 -4.53 7.93 -12.81
C LEU A 65 -5.57 8.85 -12.14
N GLY A 66 -5.23 9.48 -11.01
CA GLY A 66 -6.14 10.34 -10.25
C GLY A 66 -7.19 9.57 -9.43
N ASN A 67 -7.00 8.27 -9.22
CA ASN A 67 -7.87 7.44 -8.37
C ASN A 67 -7.68 7.73 -6.88
N VAL A 68 -6.53 8.25 -6.49
CA VAL A 68 -6.25 8.61 -5.09
C VAL A 68 -6.69 10.04 -4.81
N GLN A 69 -7.80 10.18 -4.08
CA GLN A 69 -8.29 11.48 -3.62
C GLN A 69 -7.60 11.89 -2.31
N GLY A 70 -6.42 12.49 -2.46
CA GLY A 70 -5.68 13.14 -1.37
C GLY A 70 -6.43 14.32 -0.80
#